data_AF-A0A958XKL8-F1
#
_entry.id   AF-A0A958XKL8-F1
#
_cell.length_a   1.000
_cell.length_b   1.000
_cell.length_c   1.000
_cell.angle_alpha   90.00
_cell.angle_beta   90.00
_cell.angle_gamma   90.00
#
_symmetry.space_group_name_H-M   'P 1'
#
loop_
_entity.id
_entity.type
_entity.pdbx_description
1 polymer ?
#
loop_
_entity_poly.entity_id
_entity_poly.type
_entity_poly.pdbx_seq_one_letter_code
_entity_poly.pdbx_strand_id
1 'polypeptide(L)'
;MQTSEFPIFQTLLNDVHTKAFGEPLSFLPHGKAQALSWFIEETTGQLLSYKTLSNYVSAILQKEPETINPTTTTLAILVRYVQGGLRGNDGVVWYQYRGRQLQPQRSAAQC
;
A
#
# COMPACT_ATOMS: atom_id res chain seq x y z
N MET A 1 8.81 2.92 -8.97
CA MET A 1 8.05 4.09 -8.47
C MET A 1 8.94 5.33 -8.57
N GLN A 2 8.43 6.49 -8.98
CA GLN A 2 9.19 7.76 -8.94
C GLN A 2 9.17 8.34 -7.53
N THR A 3 10.17 9.12 -7.13
CA THR A 3 10.22 9.75 -5.78
C THR A 3 8.98 10.62 -5.50
N SER A 4 8.43 11.26 -6.52
CA SER A 4 7.18 12.04 -6.43
C SER A 4 5.94 11.20 -6.09
N GLU A 5 5.99 9.88 -6.25
CA GLU A 5 4.91 8.95 -5.90
C GLU A 5 5.03 8.42 -4.46
N PHE A 6 6.10 8.77 -3.73
CA PHE A 6 6.31 8.31 -2.36
C PHE A 6 5.18 8.70 -1.39
N PRO A 7 4.60 9.92 -1.43
CA PRO A 7 3.46 10.25 -0.59
C PRO A 7 2.22 9.37 -0.88
N ILE A 8 2.02 8.97 -2.13
CA ILE A 8 0.92 8.10 -2.54
C ILE A 8 1.14 6.68 -2.00
N PHE A 9 2.40 6.23 -2.04
CA PHE A 9 2.79 4.94 -1.45
C PHE A 9 2.64 4.93 0.07
N GLN A 10 2.97 6.04 0.74
CA GLN A 10 2.71 6.22 2.16
C GLN A 10 1.21 6.11 2.49
N THR A 11 0.35 6.77 1.72
CA THR A 11 -1.11 6.64 1.88
C THR A 11 -1.55 5.19 1.69
N LEU A 12 -1.05 4.50 0.66
CA LEU A 12 -1.38 3.09 0.42
C LEU A 12 -0.98 2.20 1.60
N LEU A 13 0.22 2.36 2.15
CA LEU A 13 0.68 1.58 3.30
C LEU A 13 -0.12 1.90 4.57
N ASN A 14 -0.58 3.15 4.74
CA ASN A 14 -1.51 3.49 5.80
C ASN A 14 -2.89 2.83 5.62
N ASP A 15 -3.42 2.80 4.39
CA ASP A 15 -4.68 2.11 4.09
C ASP A 15 -4.56 0.59 4.35
N VAL A 16 -3.44 -0.02 3.94
CA VAL A 16 -3.12 -1.44 4.19
C VAL A 16 -3.08 -1.71 5.69
N HIS A 17 -2.35 -0.89 6.46
CA HIS A 17 -2.21 -1.07 7.91
C HIS A 17 -3.54 -0.87 8.65
N THR A 18 -4.29 0.16 8.27
CA THR A 18 -5.61 0.45 8.85
C THR A 18 -6.59 -0.68 8.56
N LYS A 19 -6.58 -1.23 7.34
CA LYS A 19 -7.42 -2.37 6.98
C LYS A 19 -7.06 -3.63 7.77
N ALA A 20 -5.78 -3.89 7.96
CA ALA A 20 -5.31 -5.11 8.63
C ALA A 20 -5.54 -5.09 10.16
N PHE A 21 -5.34 -3.93 10.79
CA PHE A 21 -5.24 -3.84 12.26
C PHE A 21 -6.19 -2.82 12.89
N GLY A 22 -6.92 -2.03 12.10
CA GLY A 22 -7.82 -1.00 12.60
C GLY A 22 -7.10 0.22 13.20
N GLU A 23 -5.79 0.37 12.95
CA GLU A 23 -4.97 1.44 13.53
C GLU A 23 -4.10 2.13 12.46
N PRO A 24 -3.73 3.41 12.66
CA PRO A 24 -2.86 4.13 11.74
C PRO A 24 -1.51 3.45 11.55
N LEU A 25 -0.83 3.76 10.44
CA LEU A 25 0.51 3.22 10.17
C LEU A 25 1.46 3.50 11.34
N SER A 26 2.03 2.44 11.89
CA SER A 26 3.01 2.51 12.96
C SER A 26 4.11 1.46 12.74
N PHE A 27 5.04 1.35 13.67
CA PHE A 27 6.06 0.30 13.62
C PHE A 27 5.40 -1.07 13.50
N LEU A 28 5.97 -1.95 12.66
CA LEU A 28 5.42 -3.26 12.36
C LEU A 28 6.30 -4.37 12.97
N PRO A 29 6.01 -4.83 14.21
CA PRO A 29 6.71 -5.96 14.81
C PRO A 29 6.61 -7.21 13.96
N HIS A 30 7.56 -8.14 14.13
CA HIS A 30 7.65 -9.37 13.35
C HIS A 30 6.31 -10.14 13.27
N GLY A 31 5.63 -10.35 14.40
CA GLY A 31 4.35 -11.05 14.43
C GLY A 31 3.24 -10.34 13.62
N LYS A 32 3.14 -9.02 13.70
CA LYS A 32 2.20 -8.24 12.87
C LYS A 32 2.60 -8.25 11.40
N ALA A 33 3.89 -8.19 11.08
CA ALA A 33 4.36 -8.29 9.70
C ALA A 33 4.01 -9.64 9.06
N GLN A 34 4.14 -10.73 9.83
CA GLN A 34 3.75 -12.07 9.39
C GLN A 34 2.24 -12.18 9.21
N ALA A 35 1.44 -11.67 10.15
CA ALA A 35 -0.01 -11.62 10.01
C ALA A 35 -0.44 -10.81 8.77
N LEU A 36 0.18 -9.65 8.52
CA LEU A 36 -0.11 -8.83 7.35
C LEU A 36 0.23 -9.56 6.03
N SER A 37 1.38 -10.23 5.98
CA SER A 37 1.76 -11.08 4.85
C SER A 37 0.69 -12.12 4.54
N TRP A 38 0.15 -12.75 5.59
CA TRP A 38 -0.90 -13.76 5.45
C TRP A 38 -2.23 -13.16 4.99
N PHE A 39 -2.68 -12.05 5.58
CA PHE A 39 -3.93 -11.38 5.15
C PHE A 39 -3.89 -10.92 3.69
N ILE A 40 -2.74 -10.44 3.22
CA ILE A 40 -2.52 -10.07 1.82
C ILE A 40 -2.66 -11.31 0.94
N GLU A 41 -2.02 -12.42 1.31
CA GLU A 41 -2.08 -13.67 0.55
C GLU A 41 -3.51 -14.23 0.51
N GLU A 42 -4.23 -14.27 1.62
CA GLU A 42 -5.62 -14.75 1.66
C GLU A 42 -6.56 -13.90 0.80
N THR A 43 -6.36 -12.57 0.79
CA THR A 43 -7.24 -11.66 0.05
C THR A 43 -6.92 -11.63 -1.45
N THR A 44 -5.63 -11.73 -1.81
CA THR A 44 -5.17 -11.49 -3.19
C THR A 44 -4.74 -12.75 -3.93
N GLY A 45 -4.50 -13.85 -3.22
CA GLY A 45 -3.85 -15.06 -3.73
C GLY A 45 -2.37 -14.86 -4.06
N GLN A 46 -1.76 -13.74 -3.64
CA GLN A 46 -0.38 -13.39 -3.96
C GLN A 46 0.43 -13.15 -2.68
N LEU A 47 1.57 -13.83 -2.56
CA LEU A 47 2.45 -13.68 -1.41
C LEU A 47 3.30 -12.40 -1.52
N LEU A 48 3.27 -11.59 -0.46
CA LEU A 48 4.21 -10.49 -0.26
C LEU A 48 4.92 -10.67 1.07
N SER A 49 6.24 -10.91 1.04
CA SER A 49 6.96 -11.34 2.24
C SER A 49 6.88 -10.33 3.40
N TYR A 50 6.77 -10.84 4.62
CA TYR A 50 6.80 -10.02 5.84
C TYR A 50 8.06 -9.14 5.94
N LYS A 51 9.22 -9.59 5.42
CA LYS A 51 10.45 -8.80 5.38
C LYS A 51 10.31 -7.58 4.48
N THR A 52 9.71 -7.76 3.31
CA THR A 52 9.41 -6.69 2.36
C THR A 52 8.46 -5.67 2.97
N LEU A 53 7.39 -6.14 3.64
CA LEU A 53 6.43 -5.30 4.33
C LEU A 53 7.08 -4.48 5.45
N SER A 54 7.86 -5.12 6.32
CA SER A 54 8.61 -4.43 7.37
C SER A 54 9.57 -3.37 6.79
N ASN A 55 10.26 -3.67 5.69
CA ASN A 55 11.16 -2.70 5.05
C ASN A 55 10.40 -1.47 4.53
N TYR A 56 9.24 -1.66 3.90
CA TYR A 56 8.41 -0.55 3.41
C TYR A 56 7.88 0.32 4.54
N VAL A 57 7.40 -0.29 5.62
CA VAL A 57 6.96 0.46 6.81
C VAL A 57 8.11 1.27 7.39
N SER A 58 9.29 0.66 7.57
CA SER A 58 10.48 1.36 8.08
C SER A 58 10.87 2.54 7.20
N ALA A 59 10.94 2.35 5.88
CA ALA A 59 11.29 3.41 4.94
C ALA A 59 10.30 4.60 4.98
N ILE A 60 9.00 4.32 5.14
CA ILE A 60 7.99 5.37 5.31
C ILE A 60 8.18 6.12 6.62
N LEU A 61 8.36 5.41 7.74
CA LEU A 61 8.51 6.02 9.05
C LEU A 61 9.80 6.86 9.15
N GLN A 62 10.86 6.44 8.47
CA GLN A 62 12.15 7.13 8.42
C GLN A 62 12.22 8.21 7.33
N LYS A 63 11.23 8.25 6.42
CA LYS A 63 11.18 9.16 5.25
C LYS A 63 12.36 8.97 4.28
N GLU A 64 12.74 7.71 4.05
CA GLU A 64 13.88 7.32 3.21
C GLU A 64 13.40 6.57 1.95
N PRO A 65 12.76 7.25 0.97
CA PRO A 65 12.22 6.62 -0.23
C PRO A 65 13.24 5.85 -1.07
N GLU A 66 14.51 6.24 -1.02
CA GLU A 66 15.62 5.65 -1.77
C GLU A 66 16.00 4.23 -1.31
N THR A 67 15.59 3.84 -0.10
CA THR A 67 15.89 2.51 0.47
C THR A 67 14.95 1.41 -0.04
N ILE A 68 13.92 1.80 -0.79
CA ILE A 68 12.89 0.89 -1.30
C ILE A 68 12.68 1.08 -2.79
N ASN A 69 12.39 -0.01 -3.48
CA ASN A 69 12.02 0.02 -4.89
C ASN A 69 10.84 -0.93 -5.14
N PRO A 70 9.60 -0.54 -4.75
CA PRO A 70 8.43 -1.37 -4.98
C PRO A 70 8.18 -1.53 -6.48
N THR A 71 8.04 -2.77 -6.90
CA THR A 71 7.68 -3.11 -8.28
C THR A 71 6.21 -2.80 -8.54
N THR A 72 5.82 -2.62 -9.81
CA THR A 72 4.41 -2.44 -10.19
C THR A 72 3.51 -3.56 -9.66
N THR A 73 4.00 -4.81 -9.70
CA THR A 73 3.28 -5.97 -9.15
C THR A 73 3.10 -5.86 -7.64
N THR A 74 4.13 -5.44 -6.91
CA THR A 74 4.03 -5.20 -5.46
C THR A 74 3.00 -4.13 -5.12
N LEU A 75 3.01 -3.02 -5.86
CA LEU A 75 2.02 -1.95 -5.69
C LEU A 75 0.61 -2.45 -5.99
N ALA A 76 0.42 -3.23 -7.05
CA ALA A 76 -0.87 -3.82 -7.39
C ALA A 76 -1.38 -4.77 -6.31
N ILE A 77 -0.52 -5.63 -5.75
CA ILE A 77 -0.90 -6.53 -4.63
C ILE A 77 -1.45 -5.73 -3.45
N LEU A 78 -0.75 -4.67 -3.04
CA LEU A 78 -1.18 -3.84 -1.91
C LEU A 78 -2.50 -3.12 -2.21
N VAL A 79 -2.68 -2.59 -3.42
CA VAL A 79 -3.94 -1.97 -3.85
C VAL A 79 -5.08 -3.00 -3.86
N ARG A 80 -4.85 -4.20 -4.39
CA ARG A 80 -5.83 -5.30 -4.38
C ARG A 80 -6.22 -5.69 -2.97
N TYR A 81 -5.25 -5.76 -2.05
CA TYR A 81 -5.55 -6.03 -0.65
C TYR A 81 -6.49 -4.98 -0.07
N VAL A 82 -6.19 -3.68 -0.24
CA VAL A 82 -7.05 -2.59 0.24
C VAL A 82 -8.45 -2.66 -0.38
N GLN A 83 -8.53 -2.88 -1.69
CA GLN A 83 -9.77 -2.81 -2.46
C GLN A 83 -10.55 -4.14 -2.56
N GLY A 84 -10.09 -5.21 -1.92
CA GLY A 84 -10.84 -6.47 -1.80
C GLY A 84 -10.71 -7.42 -2.99
N GLY A 85 -9.51 -7.61 -3.53
CA GLY A 85 -9.23 -8.65 -4.52
C GLY A 85 -9.53 -8.27 -5.97
N LEU A 86 -9.39 -6.99 -6.32
CA LEU A 86 -9.57 -6.51 -7.69
C LEU A 86 -8.75 -7.31 -8.72
N ARG A 87 -9.41 -7.73 -9.79
CA ARG A 87 -8.76 -8.38 -10.93
C ARG A 87 -8.36 -7.32 -11.98
N GLY A 88 -7.35 -7.65 -12.77
CA GLY A 88 -6.89 -6.81 -13.87
C GLY A 88 -5.37 -6.73 -13.95
N ASN A 89 -4.87 -6.03 -14.96
CA ASN A 89 -3.44 -5.81 -15.16
C ASN A 89 -2.84 -4.97 -14.00
N ASP A 90 -1.68 -5.39 -13.50
CA ASP A 90 -1.00 -4.75 -12.36
C ASP A 90 -0.78 -3.25 -12.55
N GLY A 91 -0.34 -2.84 -13.75
CA GLY A 91 -0.13 -1.44 -14.09
C GLY A 91 -1.42 -0.65 -13.99
N VAL A 92 -2.50 -1.16 -14.59
CA VAL A 92 -3.81 -0.50 -14.58
C VAL A 92 -4.34 -0.32 -13.15
N VAL A 93 -4.23 -1.38 -12.31
CA VAL A 93 -4.66 -1.33 -10.91
C VAL A 93 -3.91 -0.23 -10.15
N TRP A 94 -2.58 -0.17 -10.28
CA TRP A 94 -1.78 0.87 -9.65
C TRP A 94 -2.12 2.28 -10.19
N TYR A 95 -2.17 2.46 -11.51
CA TYR A 95 -2.47 3.76 -12.12
C TYR A 95 -3.83 4.31 -11.71
N GLN A 96 -4.85 3.44 -11.59
CA GLN A 96 -6.18 3.85 -11.12
C GLN A 96 -6.16 4.30 -9.67
N TYR A 97 -5.48 3.57 -8.78
CA TYR A 97 -5.33 3.98 -7.38
C TYR A 97 -4.59 5.33 -7.29
N ARG A 98 -3.45 5.44 -7.98
CA ARG A 98 -2.65 6.66 -8.05
C ARG A 98 -3.49 7.85 -8.55
N GLY A 99 -4.27 7.66 -9.61
CA GLY A 99 -5.12 8.70 -10.19
C GLY A 99 -6.17 9.22 -9.19
N ARG A 100 -6.74 8.35 -8.35
CA ARG A 100 -7.69 8.75 -7.30
C ARG A 100 -7.03 9.56 -6.19
N GLN A 101 -5.81 9.20 -5.79
CA GLN A 101 -5.07 9.95 -4.75
C GLN A 101 -4.59 11.33 -5.25
N LEU A 102 -4.36 11.47 -6.56
CA LEU A 102 -3.96 12.73 -7.18
C LEU A 102 -5.14 13.65 -7.54
N GLN A 103 -6.38 13.19 -7.42
CA GLN A 103 -7.57 14.02 -7.58
C GLN A 103 -8.02 14.48 -6.20
N PRO A 104 -7.57 15.65 -5.70
CA PRO A 104 -8.17 16.22 -4.51
C PRO A 104 -9.66 16.47 -4.80
N GLN A 105 -10.51 16.13 -3.84
CA GLN A 105 -11.95 16.32 -3.83
C GLN A 105 -12.41 17.53 -4.67
N ARG A 106 -12.91 17.31 -5.89
CA ARG A 106 -13.68 18.31 -6.65
C ARG A 106 -15.16 18.36 -6.21
N SER A 107 -15.48 17.91 -5.00
CA SER A 107 -16.87 17.75 -4.53
C SER A 107 -17.07 18.19 -3.08
N ALA A 108 -16.55 19.35 -2.70
CA ALA A 108 -16.93 20.04 -1.45
C ALA A 108 -17.10 21.55 -1.65
N ALA A 109 -17.58 21.98 -2.83
CA ALA A 109 -17.99 23.35 -3.08
C ALA A 109 -19.27 23.33 -3.94
N GLN A 110 -20.36 22.84 -3.36
CA GLN A 110 -21.73 23.06 -3.83
C GLN A 110 -22.70 22.59 -2.75
N CYS A 111 -23.07 23.53 -1.87
CA CYS A 111 -24.40 23.75 -1.28
C CYS A 111 -24.25 24.78 -0.16
#